data_AF-A0A5N6DK12-F1
#
_entry.id   AF-A0A5N6DK12-F1
#
_cell.length_a   1.000
_cell.length_b   1.000
_cell.length_c   1.000
_cell.angle_alpha   90.00
_cell.angle_beta   90.00
_cell.angle_gamma   90.00
#
_symmetry.space_group_name_H-M   'P 1'
#
loop_
_entity.id
_entity.type
_entity.pdbx_description
1 polymer ?
#
loop_
_entity_poly.entity_id
_entity_poly.type
_entity_poly.pdbx_seq_one_letter_code
_entity_poly.pdbx_strand_id
1 'polypeptide(L)'
;MSSPNPPIQSPVTELFHSIETSFQSTSLGPDSWYLLTIACLSGSPDPELAKELYLYVIQKEKNSTSAARQAFVRRIREALVKCVSIVGCCKPIEAIIAISQVEREEDRDYSLTRENWQCNQANHERGMRCIMIQNLRKETHWHIRGTRRIGVSKEDTQVLWDCIQRVARFFDLKMNKVPTVDEVEYDV
;
A
#
# COMPACT_ATOMS: atom_id res chain seq x y z
N MET A 1 16.97 -9.76 -32.90
CA MET A 1 16.26 -10.15 -31.66
C MET A 1 17.04 -9.55 -30.51
N SER A 2 16.66 -8.36 -30.08
CA SER A 2 17.37 -7.63 -29.03
C SER A 2 16.93 -8.21 -27.69
N SER A 3 17.89 -8.73 -26.93
CA SER A 3 17.71 -9.15 -25.54
C SER A 3 17.05 -8.00 -24.75
N PRO A 4 16.11 -8.28 -23.83
CA PRO A 4 15.54 -7.23 -23.00
C PRO A 4 16.66 -6.66 -22.12
N ASN A 5 16.87 -5.34 -22.23
CA ASN A 5 17.75 -4.61 -21.31
C ASN A 5 17.33 -4.96 -19.86
N PRO A 6 18.28 -5.22 -18.94
CA PRO A 6 17.95 -5.28 -17.53
C PRO A 6 17.26 -3.95 -17.16
N PRO A 7 16.15 -3.97 -16.40
CA PRO A 7 15.43 -2.75 -16.09
C PRO A 7 16.39 -1.81 -15.39
N ILE A 8 16.55 -0.61 -15.95
CA ILE A 8 17.27 0.49 -15.32
C ILE A 8 16.66 0.65 -13.93
N GLN A 9 17.43 0.36 -12.88
CA GLN A 9 17.01 0.52 -11.49
C GLN A 9 16.59 1.98 -11.32
N SER A 10 15.28 2.20 -11.17
CA SER A 10 14.74 3.50 -10.89
C SER A 10 14.71 3.68 -9.37
N PRO A 11 14.87 4.90 -8.85
CA PRO A 11 14.73 5.16 -7.41
C PRO A 11 13.41 4.62 -6.82
N VAL A 12 12.37 4.55 -7.65
CA VAL A 12 11.05 4.02 -7.29
C VAL A 12 11.07 2.49 -7.13
N THR A 13 11.73 1.75 -8.02
CA THR A 13 11.83 0.29 -7.89
C THR A 13 12.72 -0.13 -6.73
N GLU A 14 13.75 0.65 -6.40
CA GLU A 14 14.55 0.48 -5.18
C GLU A 14 13.72 0.67 -3.91
N LEU A 15 12.84 1.69 -3.88
CA LEU A 15 11.90 1.90 -2.78
C LEU A 15 10.98 0.69 -2.60
N PHE A 16 10.39 0.17 -3.67
CA PHE A 16 9.50 -0.99 -3.60
C PHE A 16 10.23 -2.24 -3.11
N HIS A 17 11.43 -2.49 -3.64
CA HIS A 17 12.25 -3.61 -3.21
C HIS A 17 12.60 -3.50 -1.71
N SER A 18 13.00 -2.31 -1.24
CA SER A 18 13.32 -2.06 0.17
C SER A 18 12.13 -2.34 1.10
N ILE A 19 10.92 -1.90 0.71
CA ILE A 19 9.70 -2.15 1.49
C ILE A 19 9.37 -3.64 1.49
N GLU A 20 9.41 -4.29 0.33
CA GLU A 20 9.17 -5.74 0.21
C GLU A 20 10.13 -6.55 1.11
N THR A 21 11.43 -6.24 1.08
CA THR A 21 12.43 -6.90 1.93
C THR A 21 12.13 -6.70 3.41
N SER A 22 11.73 -5.49 3.83
CA SER A 22 11.37 -5.26 5.23
C SER A 22 10.13 -6.03 5.67
N PHE A 23 9.18 -6.29 4.77
CA PHE A 23 8.03 -7.13 5.10
C PHE A 23 8.37 -8.61 5.30
N GLN A 24 9.52 -9.09 4.81
CA GLN A 24 9.96 -10.48 5.02
C GLN A 24 10.21 -10.79 6.50
N SER A 25 10.52 -9.78 7.32
CA SER A 25 10.67 -9.96 8.76
C SER A 25 9.35 -9.91 9.54
N THR A 26 8.20 -9.71 8.86
CA THR A 26 6.89 -9.53 9.50
C THR A 26 6.02 -10.77 9.44
N SER A 27 5.10 -10.92 10.38
CA SER A 27 4.08 -11.97 10.36
C SER A 27 2.85 -11.62 9.51
N LEU A 28 2.81 -10.41 8.93
CA LEU A 28 1.66 -9.85 8.19
C LEU A 28 1.40 -10.50 6.82
N GLY A 29 2.26 -11.43 6.40
CA GLY A 29 2.15 -12.18 5.15
C GLY A 29 2.84 -11.51 3.95
N PRO A 30 3.29 -12.32 2.97
CA PRO A 30 4.16 -11.87 1.87
C PRO A 30 3.47 -10.90 0.91
N ASP A 31 2.14 -10.88 0.90
CA ASP A 31 1.33 -10.06 -0.01
C ASP A 31 0.80 -8.78 0.64
N SER A 32 1.27 -8.44 1.85
CA SER A 32 0.76 -7.29 2.59
C SER A 32 1.50 -5.99 2.26
N TRP A 33 2.75 -6.07 1.78
CA TRP A 33 3.63 -4.93 1.61
C TRP A 33 3.09 -3.93 0.57
N TYR A 34 2.60 -4.42 -0.57
CA TYR A 34 2.07 -3.56 -1.63
C TYR A 34 0.79 -2.84 -1.23
N LEU A 35 0.03 -3.35 -0.24
CA LEU A 35 -1.13 -2.65 0.31
C LEU A 35 -0.72 -1.44 1.14
N LEU A 36 0.39 -1.55 1.89
CA LEU A 36 0.95 -0.40 2.59
C LEU A 36 1.50 0.60 1.58
N THR A 37 2.28 0.11 0.59
CA THR A 37 2.88 0.97 -0.42
C THR A 37 1.83 1.74 -1.21
N ILE A 38 0.77 1.09 -1.71
CA ILE A 38 -0.27 1.78 -2.46
C ILE A 38 -1.04 2.81 -1.60
N ALA A 39 -1.28 2.51 -0.32
CA ALA A 39 -1.91 3.46 0.59
C ALA A 39 -1.01 4.68 0.87
N CYS A 40 0.32 4.49 0.90
CA CYS A 40 1.25 5.60 1.03
C CYS A 40 1.32 6.43 -0.26
N LEU A 41 1.41 5.79 -1.43
CA LEU A 41 1.43 6.47 -2.72
C LEU A 41 0.15 7.28 -2.95
N SER A 42 -1.02 6.74 -2.61
CA SER A 42 -2.30 7.46 -2.73
C SER A 42 -2.41 8.69 -1.80
N GLY A 43 -1.67 8.72 -0.70
CA GLY A 43 -1.57 9.90 0.17
C GLY A 43 -0.48 10.89 -0.24
N SER A 44 0.46 10.47 -1.09
CA SER A 44 1.67 11.22 -1.44
C SER A 44 1.42 12.38 -2.43
N PRO A 45 2.44 13.22 -2.73
CA PRO A 45 2.36 14.25 -3.76
C PRO A 45 2.24 13.72 -5.19
N ASP A 46 2.64 12.48 -5.45
CA ASP A 46 2.60 11.87 -6.79
C ASP A 46 1.91 10.48 -6.74
N PRO A 47 0.57 10.45 -6.81
CA PRO A 47 -0.20 9.21 -6.84
C PRO A 47 -0.01 8.39 -8.12
N GLU A 48 0.52 8.96 -9.21
CA GLU A 48 0.70 8.25 -10.48
C GLU A 48 1.73 7.12 -10.38
N LEU A 49 2.69 7.22 -9.45
CA LEU A 49 3.67 6.16 -9.18
C LEU A 49 3.03 4.82 -8.77
N ALA A 50 1.72 4.79 -8.49
CA ALA A 50 0.94 3.57 -8.38
C ALA A 50 1.06 2.65 -9.61
N LYS A 51 1.23 3.21 -10.82
CA LYS A 51 1.44 2.42 -12.06
C LYS A 51 2.75 1.65 -12.04
N GLU A 52 3.82 2.26 -11.48
CA GLU A 52 5.12 1.61 -11.32
C GLU A 52 5.05 0.46 -10.33
N LEU A 53 4.28 0.62 -9.23
CA LEU A 53 4.05 -0.46 -8.27
C LEU A 53 3.31 -1.64 -8.94
N TYR A 54 2.30 -1.35 -9.76
CA TYR A 54 1.60 -2.37 -10.53
C TYR A 54 2.56 -3.11 -11.46
N LEU A 55 3.34 -2.38 -12.28
CA LEU A 55 4.32 -2.96 -13.19
C LEU A 55 5.37 -3.82 -12.46
N TYR A 56 5.86 -3.36 -11.32
CA TYR A 56 6.82 -4.09 -10.49
C TYR A 56 6.25 -5.44 -9.99
N VAL A 57 4.99 -5.45 -9.55
CA VAL A 57 4.37 -6.65 -8.97
C VAL A 57 3.96 -7.66 -10.05
N ILE A 58 3.47 -7.21 -11.21
CA ILE A 58 3.04 -8.14 -12.29
C ILE A 58 4.21 -8.87 -12.96
N GLN A 59 5.44 -8.34 -12.87
CA GLN A 59 6.64 -8.98 -13.39
C GLN A 59 7.07 -10.21 -12.57
N LYS A 60 6.56 -10.36 -11.34
CA LYS A 60 6.88 -11.51 -10.47
C LYS A 60 6.20 -12.78 -10.98
N GLU A 61 6.87 -13.93 -10.85
CA GLU A 61 6.40 -15.23 -11.37
C GLU A 61 4.97 -15.60 -10.92
N LYS A 62 4.60 -15.20 -9.70
CA LYS A 62 3.26 -15.40 -9.12
C LYS A 62 2.12 -14.77 -9.94
N ASN A 63 2.43 -13.75 -10.74
CA ASN A 63 1.47 -13.00 -11.56
C ASN A 63 1.62 -13.28 -13.06
N SER A 64 2.17 -14.44 -13.42
CA SER A 64 2.33 -14.90 -14.80
C SER A 64 1.01 -15.05 -15.56
N THR A 65 -0.09 -15.40 -14.88
CA THR A 65 -1.41 -15.57 -15.50
C THR A 65 -2.28 -14.30 -15.43
N SER A 66 -3.16 -14.10 -16.41
CA SER A 66 -4.13 -12.97 -16.41
C SER A 66 -5.03 -13.02 -15.16
N ALA A 67 -5.52 -14.21 -14.78
CA ALA A 67 -6.33 -14.37 -13.58
C ALA A 67 -5.62 -13.90 -12.28
N ALA A 68 -4.31 -14.15 -12.16
CA ALA A 68 -3.52 -13.66 -11.02
C ALA A 68 -3.37 -12.13 -11.04
N ARG A 69 -3.11 -11.54 -12.22
CA ARG A 69 -3.05 -10.07 -12.38
C ARG A 69 -4.38 -9.40 -12.10
N GLN A 70 -5.49 -9.99 -12.53
CA GLN A 70 -6.85 -9.54 -12.19
C GLN A 70 -7.12 -9.62 -10.68
N ALA A 71 -6.73 -10.71 -10.01
CA ALA A 71 -6.89 -10.84 -8.56
C ALA A 71 -6.06 -9.77 -7.80
N PHE A 72 -4.84 -9.51 -8.25
CA PHE A 72 -3.99 -8.46 -7.71
C PHE A 72 -4.61 -7.07 -7.92
N VAL A 73 -5.04 -6.74 -9.14
CA VAL A 73 -5.57 -5.41 -9.46
C VAL A 73 -6.88 -5.13 -8.72
N ARG A 74 -7.74 -6.15 -8.56
CA ARG A 74 -8.93 -6.06 -7.69
C ARG A 74 -8.55 -5.67 -6.27
N ARG A 75 -7.53 -6.31 -5.71
CA ARG A 75 -7.08 -6.04 -4.34
C ARG A 75 -6.50 -4.63 -4.18
N ILE A 76 -5.75 -4.16 -5.17
CA ILE A 76 -5.19 -2.79 -5.20
C ILE A 76 -6.30 -1.74 -5.35
N ARG A 77 -7.25 -1.93 -6.27
CA ARG A 77 -8.40 -1.04 -6.45
C ARG A 77 -9.26 -0.96 -5.19
N GLU A 78 -9.52 -2.09 -4.52
CA GLU A 78 -10.22 -2.11 -3.23
C GLU A 78 -9.48 -1.32 -2.13
N ALA A 79 -8.14 -1.37 -2.11
CA ALA A 79 -7.35 -0.56 -1.17
C ALA A 79 -7.47 0.93 -1.49
N LEU A 80 -7.39 1.32 -2.76
CA LEU A 80 -7.54 2.70 -3.22
C LEU A 80 -8.94 3.26 -2.94
N VAL A 81 -9.99 2.49 -3.20
CA VAL A 81 -11.38 2.87 -2.88
C VAL A 81 -11.54 3.11 -1.37
N LYS A 82 -10.90 2.30 -0.52
CA LYS A 82 -10.90 2.52 0.93
C LYS A 82 -10.10 3.75 1.36
N CYS A 83 -9.08 4.13 0.61
CA CYS A 83 -8.33 5.37 0.87
C CYS A 83 -9.18 6.62 0.64
N VAL A 84 -10.23 6.57 -0.19
CA VAL A 84 -11.08 7.72 -0.52
C VAL A 84 -11.66 8.40 0.72
N SER A 85 -12.10 7.63 1.73
CA SER A 85 -12.66 8.20 2.95
C SER A 85 -11.63 8.93 3.82
N ILE A 86 -10.34 8.75 3.54
CA ILE A 86 -9.25 9.25 4.38
C ILE A 86 -8.44 10.36 3.68
N VAL A 87 -8.07 10.16 2.41
CA VAL A 87 -7.25 11.13 1.63
C VAL A 87 -8.07 11.93 0.60
N GLY A 88 -9.39 11.71 0.56
CA GLY A 88 -10.27 12.27 -0.47
C GLY A 88 -10.27 11.44 -1.76
N CYS A 89 -11.18 11.74 -2.69
CA CYS A 89 -11.36 10.93 -3.88
C CYS A 89 -10.30 11.17 -4.98
N CYS A 90 -9.75 12.38 -5.09
CA CYS A 90 -8.92 12.76 -6.23
C CYS A 90 -7.67 11.88 -6.37
N LYS A 91 -6.86 11.76 -5.31
CA LYS A 91 -5.59 11.02 -5.37
C LYS A 91 -5.77 9.51 -5.58
N PRO A 92 -6.69 8.81 -4.89
CA PRO A 92 -6.93 7.40 -5.18
C PRO A 92 -7.49 7.18 -6.59
N ILE A 93 -8.34 8.07 -7.10
CA ILE A 93 -8.85 7.97 -8.48
C ILE A 93 -7.72 8.17 -9.49
N GLU A 94 -6.85 9.14 -9.27
CA GLU A 94 -5.65 9.36 -10.09
C GLU A 94 -4.74 8.12 -10.12
N ALA A 95 -4.48 7.50 -8.97
CA ALA A 95 -3.76 6.23 -8.89
C ALA A 95 -4.46 5.09 -9.66
N ILE A 96 -5.79 4.99 -9.59
CA ILE A 96 -6.56 3.99 -10.36
C ILE A 96 -6.42 4.24 -11.86
N ILE A 97 -6.51 5.50 -12.31
CA ILE A 97 -6.37 5.88 -13.72
C ILE A 97 -4.94 5.59 -14.20
N ALA A 98 -3.93 5.91 -13.41
CA ALA A 98 -2.53 5.63 -13.73
C ALA A 98 -2.28 4.12 -13.93
N ILE A 99 -2.86 3.27 -13.08
CA ILE A 99 -2.79 1.81 -13.24
C ILE A 99 -3.54 1.36 -14.50
N SER A 100 -4.74 1.86 -14.76
CA SER A 100 -5.54 1.42 -15.92
C SER A 100 -4.90 1.76 -17.28
N GLN A 101 -4.06 2.79 -17.33
CA GLN A 101 -3.27 3.14 -18.52
C GLN A 101 -2.20 2.10 -18.88
N VAL A 102 -1.69 1.35 -17.90
CA VAL A 102 -0.62 0.34 -18.11
C VAL A 102 -1.14 -1.09 -18.05
N GLU A 103 -2.43 -1.28 -17.71
CA GLU A 103 -3.09 -2.59 -17.75
C GLU A 103 -3.23 -3.10 -19.19
N ARG A 104 -2.85 -4.37 -19.38
CA ARG A 104 -3.11 -5.07 -20.64
C ARG A 104 -4.60 -5.31 -20.80
N GLU A 105 -5.05 -5.38 -22.05
CA GLU A 105 -6.48 -5.51 -22.34
C GLU A 105 -7.08 -6.81 -21.75
N GLU A 106 -6.31 -7.90 -21.76
CA GLU A 106 -6.69 -9.18 -21.18
C GLU A 106 -6.72 -9.20 -19.63
N ASP A 107 -6.13 -8.20 -18.98
CA ASP A 107 -6.07 -8.09 -17.52
C ASP A 107 -7.16 -7.18 -16.95
N ARG A 108 -7.93 -6.52 -17.83
CA ARG A 108 -9.03 -5.63 -17.41
C ARG A 108 -10.19 -6.44 -16.87
N ASP A 109 -10.40 -6.30 -15.56
CA ASP A 109 -11.54 -6.89 -14.86
C ASP A 109 -12.70 -5.88 -14.78
N TYR A 110 -13.82 -6.22 -15.41
CA TYR A 110 -15.07 -5.45 -15.40
C TYR A 110 -16.12 -5.99 -14.41
N SER A 111 -15.75 -6.99 -13.60
CA SER A 111 -16.66 -7.53 -12.59
C SER A 111 -16.94 -6.54 -11.46
N LEU A 112 -18.13 -6.65 -10.86
CA LEU A 112 -18.53 -5.82 -9.73
C LEU A 112 -17.99 -6.42 -8.42
N THR A 113 -17.03 -5.74 -7.78
CA THR A 113 -16.42 -6.23 -6.54
C THR A 113 -17.26 -5.99 -5.28
N ARG A 114 -18.28 -5.12 -5.34
CA ARG A 114 -19.07 -4.66 -4.17
C ARG A 114 -20.56 -4.98 -4.21
N GLU A 115 -21.02 -5.80 -5.16
CA GLU A 115 -22.45 -6.17 -5.29
C GLU A 115 -23.03 -6.77 -3.99
N ASN A 116 -22.22 -7.51 -3.23
CA ASN A 116 -22.60 -8.15 -1.95
C ASN A 116 -21.72 -7.67 -0.77
N TRP A 117 -21.30 -6.40 -0.77
CA TRP A 117 -20.39 -5.89 0.26
C TRP A 117 -21.01 -5.91 1.67
N GLN A 118 -20.23 -6.32 2.68
CA GLN A 118 -20.64 -6.36 4.08
C GLN A 118 -19.65 -5.63 5.01
N CYS A 119 -20.19 -4.91 6.00
CA CYS A 119 -19.43 -4.25 7.06
C CYS A 119 -19.13 -5.21 8.22
N ASN A 120 -18.20 -6.16 8.02
CA ASN A 120 -17.84 -7.17 9.02
C ASN A 120 -16.42 -7.00 9.60
N GLN A 121 -16.07 -7.80 10.62
CA GLN A 121 -14.77 -7.76 11.30
C GLN A 121 -13.59 -7.94 10.34
N ALA A 122 -13.70 -8.89 9.40
CA ALA A 122 -12.65 -9.12 8.41
C ALA A 122 -12.45 -7.91 7.47
N ASN A 123 -13.51 -7.15 7.17
CA ASN A 123 -13.38 -5.90 6.43
C ASN A 123 -12.66 -4.81 7.24
N HIS A 124 -12.96 -4.71 8.55
CA HIS A 124 -12.29 -3.79 9.46
C HIS A 124 -10.77 -4.07 9.54
N GLU A 125 -10.37 -5.33 9.73
CA GLU A 125 -8.96 -5.74 9.79
C GLU A 125 -8.17 -5.37 8.52
N ARG A 126 -8.81 -5.47 7.35
CA ARG A 126 -8.20 -5.06 6.07
C ARG A 126 -8.07 -3.54 5.89
N GLY A 127 -8.90 -2.74 6.56
CA GLY A 127 -8.99 -1.28 6.35
C GLY A 127 -8.00 -0.43 7.14
N MET A 128 -7.41 -0.97 8.22
CA MET A 128 -6.71 -0.16 9.23
C MET A 128 -5.35 0.44 8.82
N ARG A 129 -4.83 0.12 7.63
CA ARG A 129 -3.43 0.40 7.25
C ARG A 129 -3.17 1.77 6.59
N CYS A 130 -4.17 2.63 6.41
CA CYS A 130 -4.11 3.68 5.39
C CYS A 130 -3.81 5.13 5.86
N ILE A 131 -3.50 5.40 7.13
CA ILE A 131 -3.61 6.78 7.67
C ILE A 131 -2.27 7.46 8.00
N MET A 132 -1.23 6.69 8.27
CA MET A 132 0.01 7.24 8.85
C MET A 132 0.77 8.20 7.92
N ILE A 133 0.60 8.11 6.60
CA ILE A 133 1.34 8.94 5.62
C ILE A 133 0.94 10.43 5.67
N GLN A 134 -0.19 10.79 6.28
CA GLN A 134 -0.69 12.17 6.27
C GLN A 134 -0.07 13.09 7.35
N ASN A 135 0.89 12.58 8.14
CA ASN A 135 1.54 13.35 9.21
C ASN A 135 0.57 13.96 10.23
N LEU A 136 -0.51 13.24 10.56
CA LEU A 136 -1.56 13.66 11.49
C LEU A 136 -1.37 12.96 12.85
N ARG A 137 -1.03 13.73 13.91
CA ARG A 137 -0.59 13.15 15.19
C ARG A 137 -1.65 12.29 15.89
N LYS A 138 -2.87 12.82 16.08
CA LYS A 138 -3.91 12.16 16.88
C LYS A 138 -4.41 10.89 16.20
N GLU A 139 -4.60 11.01 14.90
CA GLU A 139 -5.04 9.95 14.00
C GLU A 139 -3.98 8.86 13.96
N THR A 140 -2.71 9.21 13.73
CA THR A 140 -1.60 8.25 13.72
C THR A 140 -1.45 7.53 15.05
N HIS A 141 -1.51 8.25 16.19
CA HIS A 141 -1.52 7.63 17.52
C HIS A 141 -2.66 6.61 17.65
N TRP A 142 -3.89 7.01 17.28
CA TRP A 142 -5.05 6.13 17.35
C TRP A 142 -4.91 4.88 16.47
N HIS A 143 -4.29 5.00 15.29
CA HIS A 143 -4.06 3.89 14.37
C HIS A 143 -2.94 2.95 14.80
N ILE A 144 -1.83 3.46 15.34
CA ILE A 144 -0.77 2.62 15.93
C ILE A 144 -1.36 1.81 17.08
N ARG A 145 -2.06 2.48 18.00
CA ARG A 145 -2.75 1.84 19.11
C ARG A 145 -3.77 0.81 18.64
N GLY A 146 -4.59 1.16 17.65
CA GLY A 146 -5.58 0.26 17.05
C GLY A 146 -4.95 -0.98 16.42
N THR A 147 -3.83 -0.81 15.71
CA THR A 147 -3.06 -1.91 15.08
C THR A 147 -2.53 -2.88 16.14
N ARG A 148 -2.04 -2.34 17.26
CA ARG A 148 -1.60 -3.16 18.40
C ARG A 148 -2.74 -3.91 19.08
N ARG A 149 -3.90 -3.26 19.29
CA ARG A 149 -5.08 -3.87 19.91
C ARG A 149 -5.72 -4.99 19.09
N ILE A 150 -5.58 -4.98 17.77
CA ILE A 150 -6.03 -6.09 16.91
C ILE A 150 -5.01 -7.25 16.84
N GLY A 151 -3.95 -7.21 17.65
CA GLY A 151 -3.02 -8.31 17.83
C GLY A 151 -1.78 -8.29 16.93
N VAL A 152 -1.55 -7.25 16.13
CA VAL A 152 -0.29 -7.10 15.38
C VAL A 152 0.83 -6.78 16.37
N SER A 153 1.97 -7.49 16.29
CA SER A 153 3.10 -7.32 17.21
C SER A 153 3.69 -5.90 17.17
N LYS A 154 4.44 -5.54 18.20
CA LYS A 154 5.14 -4.25 18.25
C LYS A 154 6.18 -4.17 17.14
N GLU A 155 6.89 -5.26 16.92
CA GLU A 155 7.93 -5.42 15.91
C GLU A 155 7.34 -5.23 14.50
N ASP A 156 6.21 -5.89 14.21
CA ASP A 156 5.53 -5.73 12.92
C ASP A 156 4.99 -4.30 12.74
N THR A 157 4.46 -3.71 13.81
CA THR A 157 3.99 -2.31 13.81
C THR A 157 5.14 -1.34 13.54
N GLN A 158 6.32 -1.60 14.11
CA GLN A 158 7.53 -0.81 13.85
C GLN A 158 7.96 -0.92 12.39
N VAL A 159 7.90 -2.11 11.79
CA VAL A 159 8.20 -2.28 10.35
C VAL A 159 7.24 -1.47 9.49
N LEU A 160 5.93 -1.46 9.81
CA LEU A 160 4.96 -0.63 9.10
C LEU A 160 5.34 0.86 9.19
N TRP A 161 5.62 1.33 10.40
CA TRP A 161 6.03 2.72 10.67
C TRP A 161 7.29 3.08 9.88
N ASP A 162 8.33 2.23 9.90
CA ASP A 162 9.58 2.46 9.18
C ASP A 162 9.37 2.54 7.66
N CYS A 163 8.52 1.68 7.11
CA CYS A 163 8.19 1.70 5.68
C CYS A 163 7.48 3.00 5.28
N ILE A 164 6.57 3.50 6.12
CA ILE A 164 5.90 4.78 5.90
C ILE A 164 6.89 5.94 5.92
N GLN A 165 7.84 5.94 6.86
CA GLN A 165 8.91 6.94 6.91
C GLN A 165 9.83 6.88 5.68
N ARG A 166 10.04 5.70 5.09
CA ARG A 166 10.81 5.57 3.84
C ARG A 166 10.06 6.18 2.66
N VAL A 167 8.76 5.88 2.51
CA VAL A 167 7.94 6.49 1.44
C VAL A 167 7.87 8.00 1.62
N ALA A 168 7.69 8.49 2.85
CA ALA A 168 7.66 9.92 3.13
C ALA A 168 8.97 10.62 2.75
N ARG A 169 10.13 10.02 3.11
CA ARG A 169 11.45 10.52 2.71
C ARG A 169 11.66 10.53 1.20
N PHE A 170 11.12 9.55 0.48
CA PHE A 170 11.19 9.52 -0.98
C PHE A 170 10.54 10.74 -1.63
N PHE A 171 9.51 11.30 -0.99
CA PHE A 171 8.81 12.52 -1.44
C PHE A 171 9.24 13.79 -0.69
N ASP A 172 10.37 13.76 0.03
CA ASP A 172 10.86 14.85 0.87
C ASP A 172 9.83 15.39 1.89
N LEU A 173 8.90 14.54 2.32
CA LEU A 173 7.88 14.88 3.30
C LEU A 173 8.45 14.85 4.72
N LYS A 174 8.15 15.88 5.50
CA LYS A 174 8.51 15.95 6.92
C LYS A 174 7.46 15.21 7.75
N MET A 175 7.87 14.12 8.40
CA MET A 175 7.02 13.30 9.29
C MET A 175 7.28 13.59 10.77
N ASN A 176 7.17 14.87 11.15
CA ASN A 176 7.52 15.37 12.48
C ASN A 176 6.38 15.32 13.50
N LYS A 177 5.15 14.98 13.08
CA LYS A 177 3.98 14.88 13.96
C LYS A 177 3.56 13.45 14.22
N VAL A 178 4.14 12.49 13.50
CA VAL A 178 3.89 11.06 13.67
C VAL A 178 4.59 10.60 14.95
N PRO A 179 3.84 10.11 15.97
CA PRO A 179 4.46 9.54 17.16
C PRO A 179 5.21 8.26 16.82
N THR A 180 6.21 7.91 17.63
CA THR A 180 6.89 6.61 17.52
C THR A 180 5.99 5.49 18.04
N VAL A 181 6.30 4.24 17.70
CA VAL A 181 5.56 3.10 18.24
C VAL A 181 5.71 3.05 19.77
N ASP A 182 6.93 3.29 20.29
CA ASP A 182 7.22 3.34 21.72
C ASP A 182 6.37 4.38 22.48
N GLU A 183 6.18 5.57 21.90
CA GLU A 183 5.34 6.63 22.49
C GLU A 183 3.86 6.21 22.63
N VAL A 184 3.41 5.23 21.85
CA VAL A 184 2.03 4.74 21.86
C VAL A 184 1.87 3.48 22.72
N GLU A 185 2.94 2.70 22.96
CA GLU A 185 2.85 1.42 23.70
C GLU A 185 2.28 1.55 25.11
N TYR A 186 2.42 2.71 25.76
CA TYR A 186 1.79 2.96 27.07
C TYR A 186 0.25 2.84 27.04
N ASP A 187 -0.37 3.11 25.89
CA ASP A 187 -1.83 3.19 25.71
C ASP A 187 -2.46 1.93 25.07
N VAL A 188 -1.66 0.89 24.81
CA VAL A 188 -2.05 -0.32 24.08
C VAL A 188 -2.88 -1.26 24.93
#